data_AF-A0A1F8Q0E4-F1
#
_entry.id   AF-A0A1F8Q0E4-F1
#
_cell.length_a   1.000
_cell.length_b   1.000
_cell.length_c   1.000
_cell.angle_alpha   90.00
_cell.angle_beta   90.00
_cell.angle_gamma   90.00
#
_symmetry.space_group_name_H-M   'P 1'
#
loop_
_entity.id
_entity.type
_entity.pdbx_description
1 polymer ?
#
loop_
_entity_poly.entity_id
_entity_poly.type
_entity_poly.pdbx_seq_one_letter_code
_entity_poly.pdbx_strand_id
1 'polypeptide(L)'
;MNIITDTQADSDREMALLEQIERDPDLTQASLAALLGVAVGTVNWHIKRLIAKGYVKVKRAQRKKLRYIITPEGLAFRARLTINYIETSMRLYRRTRQQVRELLSEVRTAGYNQVLVEGDGDIADICQLTCLEQGIQCSQLRSARDENSSPVLEVRGSKVFLRMDGGSGYAKQ
;
A
#
# COMPACT_ATOMS: atom_id res chain seq x y z
N MET A 1 -8.86 18.87 0.27
CA MET A 1 -7.40 18.66 0.38
C MET A 1 -7.14 17.89 1.66
N ASN A 2 -6.96 16.57 1.60
CA ASN A 2 -6.77 15.74 2.80
C ASN A 2 -5.29 15.74 3.21
N ILE A 3 -4.97 16.51 4.25
CA ILE A 3 -3.61 16.71 4.79
C ILE A 3 -2.95 15.37 5.22
N ILE A 4 -3.76 14.37 5.58
CA ILE A 4 -3.31 13.06 6.09
C ILE A 4 -2.71 12.19 4.98
N THR A 5 -3.28 12.21 3.77
CA THR A 5 -2.77 11.42 2.62
C THR A 5 -1.49 12.00 2.04
N ASP A 6 -1.32 13.32 2.11
CA ASP A 6 -0.14 14.01 1.55
C ASP A 6 1.12 13.75 2.39
N THR A 7 0.96 13.68 3.72
CA THR A 7 2.05 13.44 4.67
C THR A 7 2.63 12.01 4.57
N GLN A 8 1.76 11.02 4.31
CA GLN A 8 2.21 9.64 4.13
C GLN A 8 2.98 9.48 2.81
N ALA A 9 2.45 10.04 1.72
CA ALA A 9 3.11 10.01 0.42
C ALA A 9 4.46 10.73 0.46
N ASP A 10 4.58 11.81 1.23
CA ASP A 10 5.86 12.50 1.48
C ASP A 10 6.86 11.63 2.25
N SER A 11 6.41 10.89 3.26
CA SER A 11 7.25 10.02 4.08
C SER A 11 7.79 8.83 3.26
N ASP A 12 6.93 8.23 2.43
CA ASP A 12 7.32 7.14 1.53
C ASP A 12 8.34 7.62 0.49
N ARG A 13 8.17 8.85 -0.04
CA ARG A 13 9.13 9.48 -0.95
C ARG A 13 10.46 9.81 -0.28
N GLU A 14 10.44 10.35 0.94
CA GLU A 14 11.66 10.61 1.70
C GLU A 14 12.41 9.31 1.99
N MET A 15 11.69 8.22 2.34
CA MET A 15 12.27 6.89 2.54
C MET A 15 12.93 6.37 1.27
N ALA A 16 12.22 6.39 0.15
CA ALA A 16 12.72 5.91 -1.14
C ALA A 16 13.91 6.73 -1.64
N LEU A 17 13.89 8.05 -1.49
CA LEU A 17 15.02 8.92 -1.83
C LEU A 17 16.27 8.57 -1.02
N LEU A 18 16.13 8.41 0.30
CA LEU A 18 17.25 8.04 1.17
C LEU A 18 17.76 6.61 0.87
N GLU A 19 16.90 5.71 0.41
CA GLU A 19 17.33 4.39 -0.05
C GLU A 19 18.17 4.49 -1.34
N GLN A 20 17.70 5.26 -2.34
CA GLN A 20 18.43 5.41 -3.60
C GLN A 20 19.76 6.14 -3.42
N ILE A 21 19.81 7.18 -2.57
CA ILE A 21 21.05 7.91 -2.28
C ILE A 21 22.07 7.02 -1.58
N GLU A 22 21.64 6.11 -0.70
CA GLU A 22 22.55 5.17 -0.05
C GLU A 22 23.15 4.18 -1.06
N ARG A 23 22.31 3.67 -1.98
CA ARG A 23 22.72 2.73 -3.02
C ARG A 23 23.68 3.36 -4.03
N ASP A 24 23.37 4.57 -4.50
CA ASP A 24 24.23 5.34 -5.40
C ASP A 24 24.22 6.84 -5.02
N PRO A 25 25.26 7.31 -4.31
CA PRO A 25 25.35 8.70 -3.85
C PRO A 25 25.64 9.70 -4.99
N ASP A 26 25.98 9.21 -6.18
CA ASP A 26 26.38 10.01 -7.33
C ASP A 26 25.24 10.23 -8.35
N LEU A 27 24.03 9.72 -8.06
CA LEU A 27 22.83 9.89 -8.88
C LEU A 27 22.48 11.37 -9.09
N THR A 28 21.98 11.69 -10.28
CA THR A 28 21.41 13.00 -10.55
C THR A 28 19.96 13.08 -10.06
N GLN A 29 19.46 14.29 -9.80
CA GLN A 29 18.04 14.49 -9.47
C GLN A 29 17.11 14.02 -10.59
N ALA A 30 17.55 14.11 -11.85
CA ALA A 30 16.79 13.58 -13.00
C ALA A 30 16.72 12.05 -12.97
N SER A 31 17.82 11.38 -12.65
CA SER A 31 17.87 9.91 -12.49
C SER A 31 16.97 9.44 -11.33
N LEU A 32 17.02 10.13 -10.18
CA LEU A 32 16.15 9.86 -9.04
C LEU A 32 14.67 10.06 -9.41
N ALA A 33 14.35 11.11 -10.16
CA ALA A 33 12.98 11.40 -10.58
C ALA A 33 12.42 10.30 -11.49
N ALA A 34 13.23 9.83 -12.45
CA ALA A 34 12.87 8.72 -13.33
C ALA A 34 12.63 7.41 -12.56
N LEU A 35 13.52 7.08 -11.62
CA LEU A 35 13.38 5.88 -10.79
C LEU A 35 12.12 5.90 -9.91
N LEU A 36 11.75 7.08 -9.41
CA LEU A 36 10.62 7.25 -8.50
C LEU A 36 9.30 7.59 -9.22
N GLY A 37 9.32 7.75 -10.55
CA GLY A 37 8.13 8.09 -11.33
C GLY A 37 7.54 9.48 -10.99
N VAL A 38 8.39 10.45 -10.63
CA VAL A 38 7.96 11.81 -10.24
C VAL A 38 8.66 12.88 -11.07
N ALA A 39 8.20 14.13 -10.96
CA ALA A 39 8.87 15.26 -11.58
C ALA A 39 10.22 15.56 -10.89
N VAL A 40 11.21 16.05 -11.66
CA VAL A 40 12.53 16.47 -11.13
C VAL A 40 12.39 17.54 -10.05
N GLY A 41 11.40 18.44 -10.19
CA GLY A 41 11.09 19.46 -9.18
C GLY A 41 10.71 18.87 -7.82
N THR A 42 9.96 17.76 -7.81
CA THR A 42 9.57 17.03 -6.59
C THR A 42 10.81 16.49 -5.88
N VAL A 43 11.71 15.84 -6.62
CA VAL A 43 12.99 15.36 -6.07
C VAL A 43 13.81 16.52 -5.52
N ASN A 44 13.97 17.60 -6.28
CA ASN A 44 14.75 18.76 -5.84
C ASN A 44 14.21 19.37 -4.55
N TRP A 45 12.88 19.45 -4.42
CA TRP A 45 12.23 19.94 -3.20
C TRP A 45 12.51 19.03 -2.00
N HIS A 46 12.32 17.71 -2.13
CA HIS A 46 12.61 16.77 -1.04
C HIS A 46 14.10 16.78 -0.66
N ILE A 47 15.02 16.82 -1.64
CA ILE A 47 16.46 16.90 -1.36
C ILE A 47 16.80 18.16 -0.57
N LYS A 48 16.28 19.33 -0.98
CA LYS A 48 16.49 20.59 -0.24
C LYS A 48 15.94 20.50 1.18
N ARG A 49 14.78 19.88 1.36
CA ARG A 49 14.16 19.67 2.69
C ARG A 49 14.99 18.74 3.56
N LEU A 50 15.47 17.61 3.03
CA LEU A 50 16.35 16.67 3.72
C LEU A 50 17.70 17.31 4.10
N ILE A 51 18.24 18.18 3.25
CA ILE A 51 19.45 18.97 3.56
C ILE A 51 19.17 19.97 4.69
N ALA A 52 18.06 20.70 4.63
CA ALA A 52 17.68 21.67 5.66
C ALA A 52 17.45 21.00 7.03
N LYS A 53 16.91 19.76 7.04
CA LYS A 53 16.76 18.93 8.25
C LYS A 53 18.08 18.32 8.74
N GLY A 54 19.17 18.44 7.99
CA GLY A 54 20.48 17.86 8.34
C GLY A 54 20.61 16.36 8.06
N TYR A 55 19.66 15.75 7.32
CA TYR A 55 19.65 14.32 7.00
C TYR A 55 20.50 13.97 5.78
N VAL A 56 20.71 14.93 4.89
CA VAL A 56 21.56 14.78 3.70
C VAL A 56 22.54 15.93 3.63
N LYS A 57 23.78 15.63 3.25
CA LYS A 57 24.80 16.62 2.87
C LYS A 57 25.09 16.49 1.39
N VAL A 58 25.37 17.61 0.73
CA VAL A 58 25.81 17.63 -0.66
C VAL A 58 27.27 18.06 -0.73
N LYS A 59 28.08 17.33 -1.49
CA LYS A 59 29.45 17.69 -1.84
C LYS A 59 29.58 17.78 -3.35
N ARG A 60 30.51 18.62 -3.82
CA ARG A 60 30.91 18.61 -5.24
C ARG A 60 31.92 17.49 -5.43
N ALA A 61 31.58 16.49 -6.24
CA ALA A 61 32.51 15.46 -6.68
C ALA A 61 33.38 15.96 -7.84
N GLN A 62 32.79 16.74 -8.75
CA GLN A 62 33.45 17.40 -9.89
C GLN A 62 32.76 18.73 -10.21
N ARG A 63 33.27 19.50 -11.18
CA ARG A 63 32.71 20.82 -11.56
C ARG A 63 31.21 20.79 -11.85
N LYS A 64 30.69 19.69 -12.43
CA LYS A 64 29.26 19.49 -12.75
C LYS A 64 28.57 18.36 -11.98
N LYS A 65 29.31 17.61 -11.14
CA LYS A 65 28.80 16.40 -10.47
C LYS A 65 28.66 16.64 -8.96
N LEU A 66 27.44 16.47 -8.46
CA LEU A 66 27.13 16.46 -7.03
C LEU A 66 27.21 15.04 -6.49
N ARG A 67 27.56 14.93 -5.21
CA ARG A 67 27.49 13.70 -4.42
C ARG A 67 26.63 13.97 -3.19
N TYR A 68 25.61 13.13 -3.00
CA TYR A 68 24.74 13.16 -1.82
C TYR A 68 25.26 12.18 -0.78
N ILE A 69 25.30 12.60 0.49
CA ILE A 69 25.80 11.81 1.60
C ILE A 69 24.75 11.84 2.70
N ILE A 70 24.25 10.68 3.10
CA ILE A 70 23.32 10.55 4.23
C ILE A 70 24.11 10.72 5.53
N THR A 71 23.61 11.55 6.43
CA THR A 71 24.22 11.74 7.76
C THR A 71 23.80 10.61 8.71
N PRO A 72 24.48 10.41 9.85
CA PRO A 72 24.01 9.48 10.88
C PRO A 72 22.57 9.74 11.30
N GLU A 73 22.18 11.02 11.43
CA GLU A 73 20.81 11.43 11.75
C GLU A 73 19.82 11.08 10.62
N GLY A 74 20.26 11.20 9.36
CA GLY A 74 19.48 10.80 8.19
C GLY A 74 19.28 9.29 8.08
N LEU A 75 20.29 8.49 8.45
CA LEU A 75 20.16 7.03 8.51
C LEU A 75 19.18 6.61 9.62
N ALA A 76 19.30 7.22 10.80
CA ALA A 76 18.35 7.02 11.89
C ALA A 76 16.92 7.44 11.50
N PHE A 77 16.77 8.53 10.74
CA PHE A 77 15.49 8.96 10.20
C PHE A 77 14.91 7.93 9.22
N ARG A 78 15.70 7.40 8.28
CA ARG A 78 15.24 6.35 7.35
C ARG A 78 14.82 5.09 8.08
N ALA A 79 15.55 4.68 9.12
CA ALA A 79 15.17 3.55 9.95
C ALA A 79 13.79 3.76 10.61
N ARG A 80 13.54 4.96 11.15
CA ARG A 80 12.20 5.31 11.69
C ARG A 80 11.11 5.27 10.62
N LEU A 81 11.36 5.81 9.44
CA LEU A 81 10.40 5.73 8.31
C LEU A 81 10.08 4.29 7.96
N THR A 82 11.08 3.42 7.92
CA THR A 82 10.93 1.99 7.62
C THR A 82 10.06 1.30 8.68
N ILE A 83 10.32 1.54 9.97
CA ILE A 83 9.51 0.99 11.07
C ILE A 83 8.07 1.47 10.95
N ASN A 84 7.84 2.77 10.75
CA ASN A 84 6.50 3.34 10.61
C ASN A 84 5.74 2.74 9.41
N TYR A 85 6.43 2.52 8.28
CA TYR A 85 5.86 1.87 7.10
C TYR A 85 5.43 0.43 7.41
N ILE A 86 6.27 -0.35 8.08
CA ILE A 86 5.96 -1.73 8.49
C ILE A 86 4.75 -1.75 9.44
N GLU A 87 4.74 -0.89 10.46
CA GLU A 87 3.63 -0.81 11.41
C GLU A 87 2.30 -0.44 10.73
N THR A 88 2.35 0.50 9.79
CA THR A 88 1.19 0.96 9.03
C THR A 88 0.67 -0.17 8.13
N SER A 89 1.56 -0.85 7.43
CA SER A 89 1.24 -2.00 6.57
C SER A 89 0.62 -3.15 7.38
N MET A 90 1.20 -3.47 8.54
CA MET A 90 0.68 -4.50 9.45
C MET A 90 -0.66 -4.12 10.07
N ARG A 91 -0.92 -2.82 10.27
CA ARG A 91 -2.23 -2.33 10.74
C ARG A 91 -3.27 -2.47 9.63
N LEU A 92 -2.94 -2.13 8.39
CA LEU A 92 -3.81 -2.33 7.23
C LEU A 92 -4.14 -3.82 7.06
N TYR A 93 -3.12 -4.68 7.04
CA TYR A 93 -3.31 -6.14 6.97
C TYR A 93 -4.29 -6.65 8.03
N ARG A 94 -4.04 -6.34 9.31
CA ARG A 94 -4.88 -6.79 10.42
C ARG A 94 -6.32 -6.28 10.30
N ARG A 95 -6.50 -5.01 9.91
CA ARG A 95 -7.82 -4.41 9.71
C ARG A 95 -8.57 -5.08 8.56
N THR A 96 -7.92 -5.24 7.41
CA THR A 96 -8.52 -5.89 6.24
C THR A 96 -8.90 -7.33 6.56
N ARG A 97 -8.01 -8.10 7.19
CA ARG A 97 -8.29 -9.48 7.62
C ARG A 97 -9.49 -9.53 8.56
N GLN A 98 -9.56 -8.65 9.56
CA GLN A 98 -10.70 -8.60 10.48
C GLN A 98 -12.01 -8.29 9.75
N GLN A 99 -12.01 -7.28 8.87
CA GLN A 99 -13.18 -6.92 8.07
C GLN A 99 -13.62 -8.10 7.19
N VAL A 100 -12.71 -8.78 6.51
CA VAL A 100 -13.04 -9.94 5.67
C VAL A 100 -13.61 -11.09 6.50
N ARG A 101 -13.08 -11.35 7.71
CA ARG A 101 -13.66 -12.36 8.61
C ARG A 101 -15.11 -12.06 8.97
N GLU A 102 -15.44 -10.80 9.21
CA GLU A 102 -16.81 -10.36 9.51
C GLU A 102 -17.72 -10.60 8.28
N LEU A 103 -17.31 -10.16 7.10
CA LEU A 103 -18.06 -10.39 5.86
C LEU A 103 -18.25 -11.89 5.56
N LEU A 104 -17.23 -12.72 5.80
CA LEU A 104 -17.31 -14.17 5.63
C LEU A 104 -18.24 -14.85 6.66
N SER A 105 -18.39 -14.27 7.85
CA SER A 105 -19.39 -14.72 8.82
C SER A 105 -20.80 -14.46 8.30
N GLU A 106 -21.03 -13.32 7.64
CA GLU A 106 -22.31 -13.01 6.99
C GLU A 106 -22.61 -13.98 5.85
N VAL A 107 -21.63 -14.28 5.00
CA VAL A 107 -21.69 -15.30 3.94
C VAL A 107 -22.12 -16.65 4.50
N ARG A 108 -21.47 -17.12 5.56
CA ARG A 108 -21.79 -18.39 6.21
C ARG A 108 -23.19 -18.39 6.82
N THR A 109 -23.59 -17.29 7.45
CA THR A 109 -24.92 -17.15 8.07
C THR A 109 -26.03 -17.18 7.02
N ALA A 110 -25.76 -16.67 5.82
CA ALA A 110 -26.64 -16.77 4.67
C ALA A 110 -26.63 -18.16 3.98
N GLY A 111 -25.87 -19.12 4.51
CA GLY A 111 -25.85 -20.52 4.04
C GLY A 111 -24.84 -20.81 2.92
N TYR A 112 -24.00 -19.84 2.55
CA TYR A 112 -22.99 -20.03 1.51
C TYR A 112 -21.69 -20.60 2.10
N ASN A 113 -21.05 -21.49 1.35
CA ASN A 113 -19.74 -22.06 1.65
C ASN A 113 -18.65 -21.62 0.65
N GLN A 114 -19.02 -20.77 -0.32
CA GLN A 114 -18.13 -20.25 -1.34
C GLN A 114 -18.34 -18.76 -1.61
N VAL A 115 -17.28 -18.06 -2.02
CA VAL A 115 -17.31 -16.65 -2.43
C VAL A 115 -16.44 -16.41 -3.67
N LEU A 116 -16.82 -15.44 -4.50
CA LEU A 116 -15.96 -14.91 -5.55
C LEU A 116 -15.17 -13.71 -5.00
N VAL A 117 -13.86 -13.65 -5.25
CA VAL A 117 -13.03 -12.48 -4.94
C VAL A 117 -12.78 -11.70 -6.24
N GLU A 118 -13.38 -10.53 -6.38
CA GLU A 118 -13.19 -9.63 -7.52
C GLU A 118 -12.19 -8.52 -7.13
N GLY A 119 -11.01 -8.53 -7.77
CA GLY A 119 -9.96 -7.54 -7.60
C GLY A 119 -8.56 -8.16 -7.61
N ASP A 120 -7.53 -7.32 -7.44
CA ASP A 120 -6.12 -7.72 -7.50
C ASP A 120 -5.28 -7.13 -6.35
N GLY A 121 -4.02 -7.56 -6.29
CA GLY A 121 -3.04 -7.10 -5.32
C GLY A 121 -3.24 -7.62 -3.89
N ASP A 122 -2.48 -7.03 -2.96
CA ASP A 122 -2.34 -7.52 -1.59
C ASP A 122 -3.68 -7.68 -0.85
N ILE A 123 -4.67 -6.81 -1.12
CA ILE A 123 -5.98 -6.91 -0.48
C ILE A 123 -6.75 -8.14 -0.98
N ALA A 124 -6.68 -8.45 -2.28
CA ALA A 124 -7.29 -9.65 -2.84
C ALA A 124 -6.61 -10.92 -2.30
N ASP A 125 -5.29 -10.88 -2.08
CA ASP A 125 -4.56 -11.98 -1.45
C ASP A 125 -4.96 -12.18 0.02
N ILE A 126 -5.15 -11.09 0.77
CA ILE A 126 -5.69 -11.15 2.13
C ILE A 126 -7.08 -11.78 2.13
N CYS A 127 -7.94 -11.42 1.17
CA CYS A 127 -9.27 -12.03 1.03
C CYS A 127 -9.16 -13.56 0.84
N GLN A 128 -8.34 -14.01 -0.11
CA GLN A 128 -8.15 -15.43 -0.40
C GLN A 128 -7.61 -16.21 0.79
N LEU A 129 -6.55 -15.70 1.43
CA LEU A 129 -5.97 -16.32 2.63
C LEU A 129 -6.99 -16.40 3.76
N THR A 130 -7.78 -15.34 3.96
CA THR A 130 -8.81 -15.33 5.01
C THR A 130 -9.94 -16.33 4.71
N CYS A 131 -10.33 -16.48 3.44
CA CYS A 131 -11.29 -17.52 3.03
C CYS A 131 -10.77 -18.91 3.38
N LEU A 132 -9.51 -19.20 3.03
CA LEU A 132 -8.85 -20.48 3.35
C LEU A 132 -8.83 -20.74 4.87
N GLU A 133 -8.45 -19.74 5.68
CA GLU A 133 -8.44 -19.84 7.14
C GLU A 133 -9.84 -20.08 7.74
N GLN A 134 -10.89 -19.55 7.12
CA GLN A 134 -12.26 -19.78 7.55
C GLN A 134 -12.84 -21.09 6.98
N GLY A 135 -12.17 -21.76 6.05
CA GLY A 135 -12.71 -22.93 5.35
C GLY A 135 -13.85 -22.59 4.39
N ILE A 136 -13.85 -21.39 3.83
CA ILE A 136 -14.78 -20.97 2.76
C ILE A 136 -14.03 -21.08 1.43
N GLN A 137 -14.64 -21.74 0.45
CA GLN A 137 -14.07 -21.86 -0.89
C GLN A 137 -14.04 -20.47 -1.54
N CYS A 138 -12.94 -20.12 -2.20
CA CYS A 138 -12.86 -18.87 -2.95
C CYS A 138 -12.33 -19.11 -4.36
N SER A 139 -12.87 -18.35 -5.31
CA SER A 139 -12.41 -18.30 -6.69
C SER A 139 -12.24 -16.84 -7.13
N GLN A 140 -11.36 -16.59 -8.10
CA GLN A 140 -11.22 -15.28 -8.75
C GLN A 140 -11.94 -15.20 -10.10
N LEU A 141 -12.37 -16.35 -10.63
CA LEU A 141 -13.05 -16.46 -11.91
C LEU A 141 -14.45 -17.01 -11.67
N ARG A 142 -15.45 -16.38 -12.29
CA ARG A 142 -16.79 -16.98 -12.37
C ARG A 142 -16.70 -18.20 -13.27
N SER A 143 -17.09 -19.36 -12.75
CA SER A 143 -17.24 -20.54 -13.60
C SER A 143 -18.54 -20.38 -14.40
N ALA A 144 -18.52 -20.75 -15.68
CA ALA A 144 -19.74 -20.84 -16.48
C ALA A 144 -20.75 -21.88 -15.95
N ARG A 145 -20.33 -22.71 -14.98
CA ARG A 145 -21.16 -23.71 -14.28
C ARG A 145 -21.69 -23.23 -12.92
N ASP A 146 -21.36 -22.01 -12.49
CA ASP A 146 -21.93 -21.44 -11.26
C ASP A 146 -23.37 -20.98 -11.55
N GLU A 147 -24.30 -21.95 -11.60
CA GLU A 147 -25.74 -21.71 -11.72
C GLU A 147 -26.31 -20.97 -10.49
N ASN A 148 -25.55 -20.92 -9.40
CA ASN A 148 -25.93 -20.26 -8.15
C ASN A 148 -25.14 -18.96 -7.95
N SER A 149 -25.87 -17.87 -7.76
CA SER A 149 -25.33 -16.55 -7.42
C SER A 149 -24.46 -16.63 -6.16
N SER A 150 -23.15 -16.74 -6.36
CA SER A 150 -22.19 -16.79 -5.27
C SER A 150 -21.92 -15.37 -4.76
N PRO A 151 -21.86 -15.16 -3.43
CA PRO A 151 -21.47 -13.88 -2.87
C PRO A 151 -20.11 -13.42 -3.38
N VAL A 152 -19.96 -12.11 -3.55
CA VAL A 152 -18.76 -11.49 -4.11
C VAL A 152 -18.12 -10.60 -3.07
N LEU A 153 -16.84 -10.84 -2.79
CA LEU A 153 -15.95 -9.90 -2.13
C LEU A 153 -15.30 -9.02 -3.19
N GLU A 154 -15.75 -7.78 -3.29
CA GLU A 154 -15.23 -6.79 -4.24
C GLU A 154 -14.15 -5.92 -3.55
N VAL A 155 -12.94 -5.96 -4.08
CA VAL A 155 -11.81 -5.15 -3.61
C VAL A 155 -11.77 -3.82 -4.37
N ARG A 156 -11.89 -2.70 -3.64
CA ARG A 156 -11.76 -1.35 -4.20
C ARG A 156 -10.73 -0.55 -3.39
N GLY A 157 -9.51 -0.45 -3.94
CA GLY A 157 -8.38 0.16 -3.23
C GLY A 157 -8.10 -0.63 -1.94
N SER A 158 -8.12 0.05 -0.78
CA SER A 158 -7.85 -0.57 0.52
C SER A 158 -9.08 -1.11 1.24
N LYS A 159 -10.24 -1.21 0.58
CA LYS A 159 -11.52 -1.61 1.16
C LYS A 159 -12.08 -2.84 0.46
N VAL A 160 -12.79 -3.67 1.22
CA VAL A 160 -13.50 -4.86 0.73
C VAL A 160 -14.99 -4.68 0.95
N PHE A 161 -15.81 -4.97 -0.05
CA PHE A 161 -17.26 -4.91 0.01
C PHE A 161 -17.85 -6.29 -0.28
N LEU A 162 -18.90 -6.67 0.44
CA LEU A 162 -19.66 -7.89 0.16
C LEU A 162 -20.89 -7.56 -0.66
N ARG A 163 -21.08 -8.28 -1.77
CA ARG A 163 -22.31 -8.28 -2.57
C ARG A 163 -22.91 -9.68 -2.55
N MET A 164 -24.18 -9.78 -2.22
CA MET A 164 -24.96 -11.03 -2.26
C MET A 164 -25.98 -10.88 -3.39
N ASP A 165 -26.01 -11.73 -4.44
CA ASP A 165 -27.18 -11.74 -5.35
C ASP A 165 -28.18 -12.82 -4.90
N GLY A 166 -29.42 -12.40 -4.66
CA GLY A 166 -30.50 -13.19 -4.08
C GLY A 166 -31.45 -12.29 -3.28
N GLY A 167 -32.28 -11.50 -3.96
CA GLY A 167 -33.08 -10.44 -3.36
C GLY A 167 -34.26 -10.91 -2.48
N SER A 168 -34.43 -10.25 -1.34
CA SER A 168 -35.70 -9.66 -0.89
C SER A 168 -35.38 -8.68 0.25
N GLY A 169 -35.94 -7.48 0.17
CA GLY A 169 -35.61 -6.38 1.07
C GLY A 169 -35.87 -6.70 2.54
N TYR A 170 -34.91 -6.31 3.37
CA TYR A 170 -35.20 -5.69 4.65
C TYR A 170 -34.30 -4.46 4.77
N ALA A 171 -34.88 -3.30 4.42
CA ALA A 171 -34.47 -2.06 5.03
C ALA A 171 -34.64 -2.23 6.54
N LYS A 172 -33.55 -2.11 7.29
CA LYS A 172 -33.64 -1.76 8.72
C LYS A 172 -33.31 -0.28 8.82
N GLN A 173 -34.36 0.46 9.23
CA GLN A 173 -34.30 1.80 9.81
C GLN A 173 -33.35 1.85 11.00
#